data_AF-A0A933UFW2-F1
#
_entry.id   AF-A0A933UFW2-F1
#
_cell.length_a   1.000
_cell.length_b   1.000
_cell.length_c   1.000
_cell.angle_alpha   90.00
_cell.angle_beta   90.00
_cell.angle_gamma   90.00
#
_symmetry.space_group_name_H-M   'P 1'
#
loop_
_entity.id
_entity.type
_entity.pdbx_description
1 polymer ?
#
loop_
_entity_poly.entity_id
_entity_poly.type
_entity_poly.pdbx_seq_one_letter_code
_entity_poly.pdbx_strand_id
1 'polypeptide(L)'
;MAERLYRNGWEPFDYLKVPIVQKPARGHMYKRNPVRKLTGTEQFKSTGSKQFSVLEFWQYGFSSLNSNVLRGALAEFIVENALKEHGEIEVRSPWGDYDVLYKEKKIEVKCCSYIQDWDQNKLSTIQWSGLKAKELYYSDAVKKFSEMSPLADYKADVYVL
;
A
#
# COMPACT_ATOMS: atom_id res chain seq x y z
N MET A 1 7.74 -20.48 17.27
CA MET A 1 6.60 -19.73 17.85
C MET A 1 5.46 -19.55 16.84
N ALA A 2 5.75 -19.28 15.55
CA ALA A 2 4.75 -19.22 14.47
C ALA A 2 4.03 -20.55 14.16
N GLU A 3 4.72 -21.70 14.29
CA GLU A 3 4.10 -23.02 14.02
C GLU A 3 3.01 -23.43 15.04
N ARG A 4 2.96 -22.79 16.21
CA ARG A 4 1.96 -23.11 17.25
C ARG A 4 0.61 -22.41 17.01
N LEU A 5 0.55 -21.45 16.08
CA LEU A 5 -0.68 -20.69 15.79
C LEU A 5 -1.62 -21.42 14.82
N TYR A 6 -1.12 -22.33 13.99
CA TYR A 6 -1.96 -23.08 13.05
C TYR A 6 -2.81 -24.18 13.70
N ARG A 7 -2.42 -24.72 14.87
CA ARG A 7 -3.14 -25.83 15.52
C ARG A 7 -4.39 -25.43 16.30
N ASN A 8 -4.62 -24.14 16.53
CA ASN A 8 -5.73 -23.63 17.35
C ASN A 8 -6.84 -22.95 16.53
N GLY A 9 -6.95 -23.22 15.22
CA GLY A 9 -8.01 -22.64 14.38
C GLY A 9 -7.84 -21.14 14.12
N TRP A 10 -6.61 -20.64 14.17
CA TRP A 10 -6.31 -19.26 13.75
C TRP A 10 -6.25 -19.21 12.22
N GLU A 11 -7.35 -18.79 11.59
CA GLU A 11 -7.47 -18.49 10.16
C GLU A 11 -6.94 -17.06 9.92
N PRO A 12 -5.73 -16.85 9.39
CA PRO A 12 -5.08 -15.54 9.42
C PRO A 12 -5.71 -14.48 8.48
N PHE A 13 -6.76 -14.85 7.73
CA PHE A 13 -7.28 -14.03 6.63
C PHE A 13 -8.80 -13.86 6.62
N ASP A 14 -9.52 -14.32 7.64
CA ASP A 14 -10.99 -14.30 7.65
C ASP A 14 -11.58 -13.02 8.29
N TYR A 15 -11.01 -11.85 7.96
CA TYR A 15 -11.54 -10.58 8.45
C TYR A 15 -12.89 -10.22 7.79
N LEU A 16 -13.20 -10.80 6.63
CA LEU A 16 -14.45 -10.65 5.89
C LEU A 16 -14.74 -11.92 5.07
N LYS A 17 -15.23 -12.99 5.73
CA LYS A 17 -15.81 -14.23 5.13
C LYS A 17 -15.25 -14.60 3.75
N VAL A 18 -14.10 -15.26 3.71
CA VAL A 18 -13.72 -16.03 2.52
C VAL A 18 -13.72 -17.51 2.93
N PRO A 19 -14.74 -18.31 2.54
CA PRO A 19 -14.70 -19.74 2.84
C PRO A 19 -13.43 -20.32 2.24
N ILE A 20 -12.74 -21.16 3.03
CA ILE A 20 -11.53 -21.89 2.63
C ILE A 20 -11.83 -22.59 1.31
N VAL A 21 -11.31 -22.04 0.22
CA VAL A 21 -11.45 -22.64 -1.11
C VAL A 21 -10.59 -23.89 -1.08
N GLN A 22 -11.22 -25.05 -1.26
CA GLN A 22 -10.55 -26.33 -1.59
C GLN A 22 -9.40 -26.04 -2.57
N LYS A 23 -8.20 -26.62 -2.34
CA LYS A 23 -7.03 -26.45 -3.23
C LYS A 23 -7.50 -26.39 -4.68
N PRO A 24 -7.44 -25.22 -5.33
CA PRO A 24 -8.15 -25.08 -6.58
C PRO A 24 -7.43 -25.84 -7.68
N ALA A 25 -8.20 -26.26 -8.69
CA ALA A 25 -7.68 -27.01 -9.82
C ALA A 25 -6.51 -26.26 -10.50
N ARG A 26 -5.58 -27.01 -11.12
CA ARG A 26 -4.50 -26.43 -11.93
C ARG A 26 -5.10 -25.46 -12.96
N GLY A 27 -4.63 -24.20 -12.95
CA GLY A 27 -5.12 -23.13 -13.82
C GLY A 27 -6.16 -22.19 -13.18
N HIS A 28 -6.53 -22.39 -11.92
CA HIS A 28 -7.41 -21.45 -11.22
C HIS A 28 -6.67 -20.16 -10.84
N MET A 29 -7.24 -19.02 -11.25
CA MET A 29 -6.74 -17.70 -10.90
C MET A 29 -7.51 -17.16 -9.70
N TYR A 30 -6.81 -16.85 -8.62
CA TYR A 30 -7.40 -16.17 -7.47
C TYR A 30 -7.72 -14.72 -7.83
N LYS A 31 -8.97 -14.31 -7.59
CA LYS A 31 -9.37 -12.90 -7.75
C LYS A 31 -9.01 -12.13 -6.49
N ARG A 32 -8.52 -10.91 -6.65
CA ARG A 32 -8.31 -9.97 -5.54
C ARG A 32 -9.67 -9.60 -4.94
N ASN A 33 -9.76 -9.59 -3.61
CA ASN A 33 -10.93 -9.03 -2.94
C ASN A 33 -11.02 -7.53 -3.19
N PRO A 34 -12.21 -6.99 -3.53
CA PRO A 34 -12.38 -5.55 -3.72
C PRO A 34 -12.05 -4.82 -2.42
N VAL A 35 -11.25 -3.77 -2.54
CA VAL A 35 -10.90 -2.91 -1.41
C VAL A 35 -12.08 -1.96 -1.13
N ARG A 36 -12.38 -1.73 0.14
CA ARG A 36 -13.41 -0.79 0.59
C ARG A 36 -12.79 0.16 1.60
N LYS A 37 -13.25 1.42 1.59
CA LYS A 37 -12.87 2.41 2.59
C LYS A 37 -13.48 2.01 3.92
N LEU A 38 -12.63 1.79 4.92
CA LEU A 38 -13.04 1.48 6.29
C LEU A 38 -13.27 2.78 7.06
N THR A 39 -14.11 2.71 8.08
CA THR A 39 -14.45 3.85 8.94
C THR A 39 -13.58 3.91 10.19
N GLY A 40 -12.92 2.81 10.55
CA GLY A 40 -12.19 2.64 11.80
C GLY A 40 -13.06 2.04 12.91
N THR A 41 -14.38 2.06 12.78
CA THR A 41 -15.32 1.51 13.77
C THR A 41 -15.51 0.00 13.64
N GLU A 42 -15.04 -0.59 12.54
CA GLU A 42 -15.12 -2.03 12.30
C GLU A 42 -14.34 -2.80 13.37
N GLN A 43 -14.98 -3.85 13.91
CA GLN A 43 -14.37 -4.72 14.92
C GLN A 43 -13.70 -5.92 14.26
N PHE A 44 -12.52 -6.29 14.76
CA PHE A 44 -11.86 -7.52 14.38
C PHE A 44 -12.67 -8.73 14.85
N LYS A 45 -12.74 -9.77 14.00
CA LYS A 45 -13.47 -11.02 14.28
C LYS A 45 -12.51 -12.12 14.71
N SER A 46 -13.06 -13.18 15.32
CA SER A 46 -12.30 -14.36 15.76
C SER A 46 -11.18 -14.05 16.78
N THR A 47 -11.41 -13.05 17.62
CA THR A 47 -10.48 -12.53 18.63
C THR A 47 -10.67 -13.13 20.03
N GLY A 48 -11.48 -14.19 20.15
CA GLY A 48 -11.87 -14.77 21.44
C GLY A 48 -12.69 -13.77 22.26
N SER A 49 -12.24 -13.45 23.48
CA SER A 49 -12.90 -12.47 24.36
C SER A 49 -12.47 -11.01 24.13
N LYS A 50 -11.41 -10.77 23.34
CA LYS A 50 -10.90 -9.43 23.09
C LYS A 50 -11.74 -8.72 22.03
N GLN A 51 -11.94 -7.42 22.18
CA GLN A 51 -12.55 -6.56 21.18
C GLN A 51 -11.60 -5.42 20.91
N PHE A 52 -11.26 -5.20 19.65
CA PHE A 52 -10.45 -4.08 19.20
C PHE A 52 -10.83 -3.75 17.76
N SER A 53 -10.70 -2.48 17.45
CA SER A 53 -11.20 -1.84 16.24
C SER A 53 -10.11 -1.65 15.19
N VAL A 54 -10.53 -1.40 13.94
CA VAL A 54 -9.63 -0.94 12.87
C VAL A 54 -8.94 0.37 13.25
N LEU A 55 -9.60 1.26 13.99
CA LEU A 55 -9.00 2.50 14.49
C LEU A 55 -7.81 2.21 15.43
N GLU A 56 -7.95 1.27 16.37
CA GLU A 56 -6.84 0.89 17.26
C GLU A 56 -5.67 0.29 16.46
N PHE A 57 -5.95 -0.51 15.44
CA PHE A 57 -4.91 -0.99 14.52
C PHE A 57 -4.24 0.16 13.77
N TRP A 58 -5.00 1.13 13.28
CA TRP A 58 -4.45 2.31 12.61
C TRP A 58 -3.58 3.14 13.55
N GLN A 59 -4.02 3.37 14.78
CA GLN A 59 -3.21 4.07 15.79
C GLN A 59 -1.92 3.29 16.08
N TYR A 60 -2.00 1.97 16.23
CA TYR A 60 -0.82 1.14 16.48
C TYR A 60 0.18 1.19 15.31
N GLY A 61 -0.28 0.99 14.08
CA GLY A 61 0.60 0.83 12.92
C GLY A 61 1.03 2.15 12.26
N PHE A 62 0.26 3.23 12.45
CA PHE A 62 0.36 4.41 11.60
C PHE A 62 0.49 5.74 12.38
N SER A 63 0.65 5.71 13.70
CA SER A 63 0.87 6.94 14.48
C SER A 63 2.24 7.57 14.24
N SER A 64 3.25 6.80 13.85
CA SER A 64 4.59 7.33 13.53
C SER A 64 4.62 7.90 12.10
N LEU A 65 4.07 9.10 11.93
CA LEU A 65 3.97 9.76 10.63
C LEU A 65 5.33 10.06 9.97
N ASN A 66 6.39 10.23 10.77
CA ASN A 66 7.75 10.42 10.26
C ASN A 66 8.45 9.11 9.87
N SER A 67 7.78 7.96 10.04
CA SER A 67 8.40 6.67 9.75
C SER A 67 8.81 6.54 8.29
N ASN A 68 9.98 5.96 8.01
CA ASN A 68 10.44 5.71 6.63
C ASN A 68 9.46 4.86 5.81
N VAL A 69 8.70 3.98 6.46
CA VAL A 69 7.70 3.14 5.79
C VAL A 69 6.43 3.94 5.48
N LEU A 70 6.00 4.81 6.40
CA LEU A 70 4.71 5.50 6.31
C LEU A 70 4.75 6.84 5.58
N ARG A 71 5.86 7.57 5.70
CA ARG A 71 5.96 8.96 5.21
C ARG A 71 5.61 9.11 3.72
N GLY A 72 5.91 8.09 2.91
CA GLY A 72 5.53 8.03 1.50
C GLY A 72 4.01 8.12 1.31
N ALA A 73 3.28 7.22 1.96
CA ALA A 73 1.82 7.21 1.90
C ALA A 73 1.21 8.50 2.48
N LEU A 74 1.82 9.09 3.51
CA LEU A 74 1.39 10.39 4.04
C LEU A 74 1.59 11.52 3.01
N ALA A 75 2.72 11.56 2.31
CA ALA A 75 2.98 12.55 1.28
C ALA A 75 1.97 12.45 0.13
N GLU A 76 1.70 11.22 -0.34
CA GLU A 76 0.67 10.96 -1.34
C GLU A 76 -0.71 11.45 -0.88
N PHE A 77 -1.09 11.14 0.36
CA PHE A 77 -2.35 11.58 0.95
C PHE A 77 -2.45 13.12 1.02
N ILE A 78 -1.38 13.82 1.37
CA ILE A 78 -1.37 15.30 1.37
C ILE A 78 -1.55 15.85 -0.04
N VAL A 79 -0.88 15.28 -1.05
CA VAL A 79 -1.04 15.70 -2.45
C VAL A 79 -2.46 15.44 -2.96
N GLU A 80 -3.04 14.27 -2.67
CA GLU A 80 -4.44 13.94 -2.98
C GLU A 80 -5.40 15.00 -2.39
N ASN A 81 -5.27 15.31 -1.09
CA ASN A 81 -6.12 16.30 -0.42
C ASN A 81 -5.92 17.73 -0.93
N ALA A 82 -4.74 18.07 -1.44
CA ALA A 82 -4.49 19.39 -2.02
C ALA A 82 -5.14 19.55 -3.40
N LEU A 83 -5.35 18.45 -4.12
CA LEU A 83 -5.83 18.48 -5.50
C LEU A 83 -7.33 18.17 -5.62
N LYS A 84 -7.87 17.32 -4.75
CA LYS A 84 -9.21 16.74 -4.86
C LYS A 84 -10.13 17.16 -3.72
N GLU A 85 -11.43 17.09 -3.97
CA GLU A 85 -12.43 17.23 -2.90
C GLU A 85 -12.42 15.99 -2.00
N HIS A 86 -12.80 16.14 -0.72
CA HIS A 86 -12.72 15.06 0.28
C HIS A 86 -13.44 13.76 -0.13
N GLY A 87 -14.52 13.87 -0.92
CA GLY A 87 -15.28 12.73 -1.43
C GLY A 87 -14.61 11.95 -2.57
N GLU A 88 -13.58 12.51 -3.19
CA GLU A 88 -12.91 11.94 -4.37
C GLU A 88 -11.64 11.15 -4.02
N ILE A 89 -11.25 11.14 -2.73
CA ILE A 89 -10.04 10.46 -2.26
C ILE A 89 -10.34 8.99 -1.97
N GLU A 90 -9.83 8.15 -2.86
CA GLU A 90 -9.97 6.69 -2.84
C GLU A 90 -8.92 6.00 -1.95
N VAL A 91 -9.07 4.68 -1.76
CA VAL A 91 -8.08 3.90 -1.01
C VAL A 91 -6.78 3.78 -1.82
N ARG A 92 -5.65 4.15 -1.19
CA ARG A 92 -4.31 4.11 -1.77
C ARG A 92 -3.99 2.74 -2.39
N SER A 93 -3.46 2.76 -3.62
CA SER A 93 -2.95 1.58 -4.32
C SER A 93 -1.41 1.65 -4.42
N PRO A 94 -0.66 0.98 -3.52
CA PRO A 94 0.81 1.12 -3.46
C PRO A 94 1.57 0.50 -4.62
N TRP A 95 0.87 -0.16 -5.55
CA TRP A 95 1.45 -0.87 -6.69
C TRP A 95 1.04 -0.24 -8.03
N GLY A 96 0.49 0.97 -8.00
CA GLY A 96 0.19 1.73 -9.21
C GLY A 96 1.46 2.17 -9.93
N ASP A 97 1.33 2.45 -11.22
CA ASP A 97 2.40 3.05 -12.04
C ASP A 97 2.65 4.54 -11.71
N TYR A 98 1.76 5.14 -10.91
CA TYR A 98 1.80 6.50 -10.41
C TYR A 98 1.07 6.53 -9.06
N ASP A 99 1.33 7.56 -8.27
CA ASP A 99 0.75 7.69 -6.93
C ASP A 99 -0.60 8.43 -6.93
N VAL A 100 -0.73 9.50 -7.72
CA VAL A 100 -1.95 10.33 -7.80
C VAL A 100 -2.38 10.56 -9.25
N LEU A 101 -3.69 10.41 -9.52
CA LEU A 101 -4.32 10.81 -10.78
C LEU A 101 -5.19 12.04 -10.55
N TYR A 102 -4.94 13.12 -11.28
CA TYR A 102 -5.74 14.34 -11.22
C TYR A 102 -5.86 15.01 -12.58
N LYS A 103 -7.10 15.26 -13.05
CA LYS A 103 -7.37 15.88 -14.37
C LYS A 103 -6.54 15.25 -15.50
N GLU A 104 -6.57 13.92 -15.57
CA GLU A 104 -5.81 13.10 -16.55
C GLU A 104 -4.28 13.19 -16.43
N LYS A 105 -3.75 13.84 -15.40
CA LYS A 105 -2.31 13.88 -15.10
C LYS A 105 -1.94 12.83 -14.07
N LYS A 106 -0.95 12.01 -14.42
CA LYS A 106 -0.30 11.04 -13.54
C LYS A 106 0.80 11.74 -12.76
N ILE A 107 0.77 11.62 -11.45
CA ILE A 107 1.69 12.30 -10.56
C ILE A 107 2.42 11.24 -9.74
N GLU A 108 3.74 11.26 -9.79
CA GLU A 108 4.60 10.49 -8.90
C GLU A 108 4.98 11.38 -7.72
N VAL A 109 4.79 10.87 -6.51
CA VAL A 109 5.13 11.56 -5.26
C VAL A 109 6.33 10.88 -4.64
N LYS A 110 7.37 11.66 -4.37
CA LYS A 110 8.49 11.27 -3.54
C LYS A 110 8.52 12.18 -2.32
N CYS A 111 9.05 11.64 -1.23
CA CYS A 111 9.25 12.41 -0.02
C CYS A 111 10.54 11.99 0.67
N CYS A 112 11.05 12.91 1.48
CA CYS A 112 12.25 12.75 2.26
C CYS A 112 12.07 13.48 3.59
N SER A 113 13.00 13.29 4.52
CA SER A 113 12.99 14.04 5.78
C SER A 113 14.43 14.28 6.21
N TYR A 114 14.68 15.45 6.81
CA TYR A 114 15.95 15.74 7.48
C TYR A 114 16.08 14.94 8.79
N ILE A 115 14.97 14.74 9.49
CA ILE A 115 14.89 14.02 10.78
C ILE A 115 14.25 12.65 10.54
N GLN A 116 14.89 11.57 10.99
CA GLN A 116 14.37 10.20 10.84
C GLN A 116 13.59 9.76 12.08
N ASP A 117 12.93 8.61 11.97
CA ASP A 117 12.26 7.91 13.07
C ASP A 117 13.22 7.07 13.93
N TRP A 118 14.53 7.33 13.83
CA TRP A 118 15.59 6.79 14.67
C TRP A 118 16.57 7.90 15.07
N ASP A 119 17.36 7.64 16.11
CA ASP A 119 18.32 8.61 16.64
C ASP A 119 19.42 8.96 15.62
N GLN A 120 19.74 10.26 15.52
CA GLN A 120 20.77 10.75 14.60
C GLN A 120 21.64 11.81 15.28
N ASN A 121 22.95 11.75 15.00
CA ASN A 121 23.91 12.77 15.46
C ASN A 121 23.90 14.04 14.59
N LYS A 122 23.28 13.98 13.40
CA LYS A 122 23.14 15.11 12.46
C LYS A 122 21.95 14.89 11.53
N LEU A 123 21.45 15.96 10.94
CA LEU A 123 20.38 15.90 9.93
C LEU A 123 20.83 15.08 8.70
N SER A 124 19.88 14.36 8.08
CA SER A 124 20.07 13.68 6.81
C SER A 124 20.24 14.69 5.67
N THR A 125 21.21 14.48 4.78
CA THR A 125 21.28 15.24 3.53
C THR A 125 20.25 14.69 2.54
N ILE A 126 19.35 15.54 2.06
CA ILE A 126 18.36 15.17 1.04
C ILE A 126 19.01 15.26 -0.34
N GLN A 127 18.89 14.18 -1.12
CA GLN A 127 19.39 14.11 -2.49
C GLN A 127 18.37 13.40 -3.38
N TRP A 128 18.00 14.05 -4.48
CA TRP A 128 17.11 13.49 -5.49
C TRP A 128 17.93 13.13 -6.72
N SER A 129 17.93 11.86 -7.10
CA SER A 129 18.62 11.37 -8.30
C SER A 129 18.05 10.02 -8.74
N GLY A 130 18.42 9.57 -9.94
CA GLY A 130 18.25 8.17 -10.34
C GLY A 130 16.81 7.73 -10.60
N LEU A 131 16.00 8.59 -11.25
CA LEU A 131 14.70 8.16 -11.75
C LEU A 131 14.89 6.94 -12.68
N LYS A 132 14.22 5.84 -12.36
CA LYS A 132 14.28 4.61 -13.16
C LYS A 132 13.09 4.59 -14.10
N ALA A 133 13.37 4.64 -15.39
CA ALA A 133 12.36 4.58 -16.44
C ALA A 133 12.03 3.12 -16.86
N LYS A 134 12.16 2.15 -15.96
CA LYS A 134 12.03 0.72 -16.30
C LYS A 134 10.66 0.19 -15.90
N GLU A 135 9.96 -0.47 -16.82
CA GLU A 135 8.76 -1.24 -16.52
C GLU A 135 9.09 -2.40 -15.56
N LEU A 136 8.35 -2.54 -14.46
CA LEU A 136 8.54 -3.64 -13.50
C LEU A 136 7.69 -4.84 -13.89
N TYR A 137 8.31 -6.03 -13.88
CA TYR A 137 7.60 -7.30 -14.05
C TYR A 137 7.02 -7.75 -12.72
N TYR A 138 5.73 -8.08 -12.70
CA TYR A 138 5.08 -8.66 -11.52
C TYR A 138 4.78 -10.14 -11.73
N SER A 139 3.95 -10.46 -12.71
CA SER A 139 3.63 -11.82 -13.12
C SER A 139 3.01 -11.86 -14.51
N ASP A 140 3.09 -13.02 -15.17
CA ASP A 140 2.42 -13.27 -16.45
C ASP A 140 0.88 -13.17 -16.35
N ALA A 141 0.31 -13.19 -15.14
CA ALA A 141 -1.12 -12.94 -14.94
C ALA A 141 -1.50 -11.46 -15.15
N VAL A 142 -0.54 -10.54 -15.01
CA VAL A 142 -0.71 -9.11 -15.26
C VAL A 142 -0.30 -8.77 -16.69
N LYS A 143 0.91 -9.20 -17.10
CA LYS A 143 1.45 -8.99 -18.43
C LYS A 143 2.57 -10.00 -18.67
N LYS A 144 2.60 -10.63 -19.84
CA LYS A 144 3.66 -11.60 -20.14
C LYS A 144 5.01 -10.91 -20.17
N PHE A 145 6.04 -11.56 -19.63
CA PHE A 145 7.39 -11.00 -19.67
C PHE A 145 7.86 -10.67 -21.11
N SER A 146 7.46 -11.48 -22.09
CA SER A 146 7.75 -11.26 -23.52
C SER A 146 7.12 -10.00 -24.12
N GLU A 147 6.10 -9.45 -23.47
CA GLU A 147 5.34 -8.28 -23.94
C GLU A 147 5.83 -6.99 -23.26
N MET A 148 6.81 -7.07 -22.36
CA MET A 148 7.37 -5.91 -21.69
C MET A 148 8.21 -5.05 -22.64
N SER A 149 8.07 -3.73 -22.52
CA SER A 149 8.86 -2.81 -23.32
C SER A 149 10.29 -2.72 -22.77
N PRO A 150 11.33 -2.82 -23.62
CA PRO A 150 12.71 -2.55 -23.21
C PRO A 150 13.03 -1.06 -23.14
N LEU A 151 12.13 -0.18 -23.62
CA LEU A 151 12.36 1.26 -23.68
C LEU A 151 12.17 1.91 -22.31
N ALA A 152 13.03 2.89 -22.04
CA ALA A 152 12.90 3.79 -20.91
C ALA A 152 11.60 4.60 -21.04
N ASP A 153 10.69 4.44 -20.09
CA ASP A 153 9.42 5.16 -20.00
C ASP A 153 9.18 5.71 -18.59
N TYR A 154 8.82 7.00 -18.50
CA TYR A 154 8.43 7.65 -17.25
C TYR A 154 6.92 7.58 -17.11
N LYS A 155 6.46 6.90 -16.07
CA LYS A 155 5.05 6.57 -15.91
C LYS A 155 4.18 7.73 -15.41
N ALA A 156 4.79 8.84 -15.02
CA ALA A 156 4.13 10.04 -14.53
C ALA A 156 4.40 11.27 -15.42
N ASP A 157 3.40 12.16 -15.51
CA ASP A 157 3.49 13.45 -16.18
C ASP A 157 4.16 14.52 -15.29
N VAL A 158 4.00 14.37 -13.96
CA VAL A 158 4.49 15.32 -12.95
C VAL A 158 5.18 14.56 -11.82
N TYR A 159 6.31 15.09 -11.35
CA TYR A 159 7.02 14.57 -10.19
C TYR A 159 6.98 15.60 -9.07
N VAL A 160 6.45 15.23 -7.92
CA VAL A 160 6.51 16.00 -6.67
C VAL A 160 7.61 15.39 -5.81
N LEU A 161 8.58 16.20 -5.38
CA LEU A 161 9.76 15.78 -4.63
C LEU A 161 9.80 16.44 -3.25
#